data_AF-A0A2S9TGI9-F1
#
_entry.id   AF-A0A2S9TGI9-F1
#
_cell.length_a   1.000
_cell.length_b   1.000
_cell.length_c   1.000
_cell.angle_alpha   90.00
_cell.angle_beta   90.00
_cell.angle_gamma   90.00
#
_symmetry.space_group_name_H-M   'P 1'
#
loop_
_entity.id
_entity.type
_entity.pdbx_description
1 polymer ?
#
loop_
_entity_poly.entity_id
_entity_poly.type
_entity_poly.pdbx_seq_one_letter_code
_entity_poly.pdbx_strand_id
1 'polypeptide(L)'
;MSLELIEKANKLIKQTQKEALEIKEKRVLIKSKIFENSIEIDFIIDCLTKKKYDDLTYNERLFVNDIFENAKKEDLEVLKNIYFIEIEDIKEIFLTSPYCDDKIFLEILKEYKCK
;
A
#
# COMPACT_ATOMS: atom_id res chain seq x y z
N MET A 1 -22.47 37.10 14.20
CA MET A 1 -21.49 36.66 13.18
C MET A 1 -20.42 35.73 13.76
N SER A 2 -19.88 35.96 14.96
CA SER A 2 -18.86 35.10 15.59
C SER A 2 -19.38 33.75 16.13
N LEU A 3 -20.57 33.73 16.73
CA LEU A 3 -21.13 32.51 17.35
C LEU A 3 -21.47 31.40 16.33
N GLU A 4 -22.07 31.74 15.19
CA GLU A 4 -22.40 30.76 14.14
C GLU A 4 -21.15 30.13 13.51
N LEU A 5 -20.05 30.88 13.42
CA LEU A 5 -18.76 30.37 12.94
C LEU A 5 -18.16 29.36 13.92
N ILE A 6 -18.23 29.66 15.23
CA ILE A 6 -17.77 28.75 16.28
C ILE A 6 -18.60 27.45 16.28
N GLU A 7 -19.91 27.56 16.09
CA GLU A 7 -20.81 26.41 16.06
C GLU A 7 -20.56 25.49 14.85
N LYS A 8 -20.32 26.08 13.67
CA LYS A 8 -19.89 25.34 12.47
C LYS A 8 -18.53 24.66 12.66
N ALA A 9 -17.56 25.36 13.24
CA ALA A 9 -16.24 24.79 13.51
C ALA A 9 -16.31 23.58 14.46
N ASN A 10 -17.12 23.67 15.51
CA ASN A 10 -17.32 22.56 16.45
C ASN A 10 -18.00 21.34 15.81
N LYS A 11 -18.94 21.53 14.88
CA LYS A 11 -19.51 20.42 14.10
C LYS A 11 -18.47 19.73 13.23
N LEU A 12 -17.62 20.50 12.55
CA LEU A 12 -16.54 19.96 11.72
C LEU A 12 -15.54 19.17 12.55
N ILE A 13 -15.10 19.70 13.70
CA ILE A 13 -14.18 19.01 14.61
C ILE A 13 -14.75 17.66 15.07
N LYS A 14 -16.03 17.63 15.49
CA LYS A 14 -16.68 16.37 15.91
C LYS A 14 -16.78 15.36 14.77
N GLN A 15 -17.03 15.82 13.55
CA GLN A 15 -17.11 14.96 12.38
C GLN A 15 -15.74 14.36 12.03
N THR A 16 -14.68 15.17 12.04
CA THR A 16 -13.31 14.71 11.82
C THR A 16 -12.86 13.71 12.90
N GLN A 17 -13.23 13.94 14.16
CA GLN A 17 -12.95 12.99 15.25
C GLN A 17 -13.63 11.64 15.05
N LYS A 18 -14.88 11.65 14.57
CA LYS A 18 -15.64 10.43 14.27
C LYS A 18 -15.00 9.66 13.11
N GLU A 19 -14.65 10.35 12.03
CA GLU A 19 -13.98 9.75 10.87
C GLU A 19 -12.62 9.15 11.25
N ALA A 20 -11.83 9.85 12.08
CA ALA A 20 -10.55 9.34 12.58
C ALA A 20 -10.72 8.07 13.43
N LEU A 21 -11.78 7.99 14.24
CA LEU A 21 -12.09 6.80 15.05
C LEU A 21 -12.49 5.61 14.16
N GLU A 22 -13.36 5.82 13.18
CA GLU A 22 -13.76 4.78 12.22
C GLU A 22 -12.56 4.25 11.40
N ILE A 23 -11.62 5.12 11.03
CA ILE A 23 -10.37 4.71 10.36
C ILE A 23 -9.52 3.84 11.27
N LYS A 24 -9.41 4.19 12.57
CA LYS A 24 -8.63 3.42 13.54
C LYS A 24 -9.23 2.03 13.77
N GLU A 25 -10.55 1.91 13.88
CA GLU A 25 -11.25 0.64 14.04
C GLU A 25 -11.13 -0.25 12.80
N LYS A 26 -11.29 0.32 11.60
CA LYS A 26 -11.06 -0.40 10.34
C LYS A 26 -9.64 -0.96 10.26
N ARG A 27 -8.62 -0.21 10.71
CA ARG A 27 -7.24 -0.69 10.76
C ARG A 27 -7.04 -1.88 11.70
N VAL A 28 -7.69 -1.89 12.86
CA VAL A 28 -7.62 -3.02 13.81
C VAL A 28 -8.29 -4.26 13.22
N LEU A 29 -9.46 -4.10 12.61
CA LEU A 29 -10.19 -5.20 11.97
C LEU A 29 -9.41 -5.80 10.79
N ILE A 30 -8.77 -4.95 9.97
CA ILE A 30 -7.91 -5.37 8.88
C ILE A 30 -6.71 -6.17 9.42
N LYS A 31 -6.00 -5.65 10.43
CA LYS A 31 -4.88 -6.37 11.07
C LYS A 31 -5.28 -7.75 11.59
N SER A 32 -6.46 -7.87 12.21
CA SER A 32 -6.97 -9.14 12.71
C SER A 32 -7.30 -10.14 11.60
N LYS A 33 -7.79 -9.69 10.44
CA LYS A 33 -8.14 -10.56 9.30
C LYS A 33 -6.92 -11.02 8.50
N ILE A 34 -5.86 -10.23 8.45
CA ILE A 34 -4.64 -10.62 7.74
C ILE A 34 -3.89 -11.73 8.49
N PHE A 35 -3.93 -11.74 9.82
CA PHE A 35 -3.25 -12.76 10.63
C PHE A 35 -3.76 -14.20 10.40
N GLU A 36 -4.97 -14.37 9.85
CA GLU A 36 -5.56 -15.70 9.59
C GLU A 36 -5.16 -16.33 8.24
N ASN A 37 -4.55 -15.60 7.29
CA ASN A 37 -4.28 -16.11 5.93
C ASN A 37 -2.84 -15.86 5.43
N SER A 38 -1.95 -16.81 5.74
CA SER A 38 -0.93 -17.40 4.84
C SER A 38 0.02 -16.53 3.99
N ILE A 39 0.71 -15.56 4.59
CA ILE A 39 2.11 -15.13 4.38
C ILE A 39 2.40 -14.22 5.58
N GLU A 40 3.59 -14.33 6.20
CA GLU A 40 3.92 -13.41 7.30
C GLU A 40 3.90 -11.97 6.78
N ILE A 41 3.05 -11.13 7.35
CA ILE A 41 2.94 -9.71 6.99
C ILE A 41 4.32 -9.05 7.02
N ASP A 42 5.12 -9.43 8.00
CA ASP A 42 6.49 -8.97 8.20
C ASP A 42 7.38 -9.31 7.00
N PHE A 43 7.19 -10.47 6.35
CA PHE A 43 7.90 -10.82 5.12
C PHE A 43 7.56 -9.87 3.96
N ILE A 44 6.28 -9.57 3.75
CA ILE A 44 5.85 -8.67 2.66
C ILE A 44 6.42 -7.26 2.89
N ILE A 45 6.34 -6.77 4.12
CA ILE A 45 6.84 -5.43 4.48
C ILE A 45 8.37 -5.39 4.35
N ASP A 46 9.09 -6.34 4.94
CA ASP A 46 10.55 -6.38 4.88
C ASP A 46 11.07 -6.52 3.45
N CYS A 47 10.37 -7.30 2.62
CA CYS A 47 10.69 -7.46 1.20
C CYS A 47 10.52 -6.15 0.43
N LEU A 48 9.33 -5.54 0.52
CA LEU A 48 8.99 -4.39 -0.31
C LEU A 48 9.62 -3.08 0.19
N THR A 49 10.10 -3.01 1.42
CA THR A 49 10.82 -1.83 1.96
C THR A 49 12.30 -1.76 1.60
N LYS A 50 12.89 -2.83 1.03
CA LYS A 50 14.31 -2.89 0.63
C LYS A 50 14.64 -2.04 -0.60
N LYS A 51 13.64 -1.68 -1.41
CA LYS A 51 13.71 -0.72 -2.55
C LYS A 51 14.65 -1.10 -3.70
N LYS A 52 15.63 -1.99 -3.49
CA LYS A 52 16.54 -2.51 -4.52
C LYS A 52 16.37 -4.00 -4.66
N TYR A 53 16.28 -4.45 -5.90
CA TYR A 53 16.18 -5.87 -6.22
C TYR A 53 17.37 -6.70 -5.72
N ASP A 54 18.57 -6.12 -5.78
CA ASP A 54 19.79 -6.80 -5.36
C ASP A 54 19.84 -7.09 -3.84
N ASP A 55 19.15 -6.28 -3.04
CA ASP A 55 19.08 -6.43 -1.57
C ASP A 55 18.08 -7.52 -1.13
N LEU A 56 17.31 -8.07 -2.07
CA LEU A 56 16.34 -9.13 -1.81
C LEU A 56 17.00 -10.50 -1.69
N THR A 57 16.55 -11.29 -0.71
CA THR A 57 16.86 -12.73 -0.60
C THR A 57 16.22 -13.52 -1.74
N TYR A 58 16.60 -14.79 -1.89
CA TYR A 58 16.05 -15.67 -2.92
C TYR A 58 14.50 -15.74 -2.87
N ASN A 59 13.92 -15.95 -1.68
CA ASN A 59 12.46 -16.06 -1.53
C ASN A 59 11.75 -14.74 -1.82
N GLU A 60 12.36 -13.62 -1.43
CA GLU A 60 11.83 -12.28 -1.70
C GLU A 60 11.84 -11.97 -3.20
N ARG A 61 12.91 -12.38 -3.91
CA ARG A 61 12.96 -12.29 -5.38
C ARG A 61 11.86 -13.10 -6.05
N LEU A 62 11.61 -14.32 -5.58
CA LEU A 62 10.50 -15.13 -6.10
C LEU A 62 9.15 -14.41 -5.93
N PHE A 63 8.92 -13.81 -4.76
CA PHE A 63 7.70 -13.07 -4.48
C PHE A 63 7.54 -11.83 -5.38
N VAL A 64 8.56 -10.97 -5.49
CA VAL A 64 8.44 -9.76 -6.32
C VAL A 64 8.39 -10.07 -7.82
N ASN A 65 9.07 -11.13 -8.27
CA ASN A 65 8.99 -11.56 -9.67
C ASN A 65 7.56 -12.00 -10.01
N ASP A 66 6.89 -12.74 -9.11
CA ASP A 66 5.49 -13.12 -9.30
C ASP A 66 4.58 -11.89 -9.38
N ILE A 67 4.86 -10.85 -8.58
CA ILE A 67 4.16 -9.57 -8.71
C ILE A 67 4.40 -8.96 -10.10
N PHE A 68 5.64 -8.90 -10.57
CA PHE A 68 5.96 -8.26 -11.85
C PHE A 68 5.37 -8.99 -13.05
N GLU A 69 5.31 -10.32 -13.00
CA GLU A 69 4.80 -11.15 -14.09
C GLU A 69 3.28 -11.26 -14.09
N ASN A 70 2.66 -11.36 -12.90
CA ASN A 70 1.28 -11.83 -12.77
C ASN A 70 0.35 -10.84 -12.06
N ALA A 71 0.86 -9.84 -11.35
CA ALA A 71 -0.01 -8.94 -10.59
C ALA A 71 -0.87 -8.07 -11.49
N LYS A 72 -2.11 -7.88 -11.05
CA LYS A 72 -3.05 -6.93 -11.60
C LYS A 72 -3.09 -5.68 -10.74
N LYS A 73 -3.78 -4.67 -11.23
CA LYS A 73 -4.02 -3.42 -10.51
C LYS A 73 -4.66 -3.66 -9.13
N GLU A 74 -5.61 -4.58 -9.05
CA GLU A 74 -6.30 -4.90 -7.81
C GLU A 74 -5.34 -5.44 -6.74
N ASP A 75 -4.32 -6.20 -7.16
CA ASP A 75 -3.32 -6.76 -6.27
C ASP A 75 -2.39 -5.67 -5.69
N LEU A 76 -1.98 -4.71 -6.54
CA LEU A 76 -1.22 -3.54 -6.06
C LEU A 76 -2.05 -2.65 -5.13
N GLU A 77 -3.35 -2.54 -5.35
CA GLU A 77 -4.26 -1.80 -4.49
C GLU A 77 -4.42 -2.48 -3.11
N VAL A 78 -4.34 -3.81 -3.06
CA VAL A 78 -4.26 -4.58 -1.82
C VAL A 78 -2.94 -4.30 -1.10
N LEU A 79 -1.80 -4.37 -1.79
CA LEU A 79 -0.49 -4.04 -1.20
C LEU A 79 -0.47 -2.64 -0.58
N LYS A 80 -1.05 -1.66 -1.28
CA LYS A 80 -1.17 -0.29 -0.78
C LYS A 80 -2.10 -0.16 0.42
N ASN A 81 -3.34 -0.65 0.32
CA ASN A 81 -4.37 -0.34 1.31
C ASN A 81 -4.37 -1.28 2.51
N ILE A 82 -3.95 -2.53 2.33
CA ILE A 82 -3.94 -3.57 3.36
C ILE A 82 -2.57 -3.61 4.04
N TYR A 83 -1.50 -3.61 3.24
CA TYR A 83 -0.13 -3.74 3.74
C TYR A 83 0.60 -2.39 3.89
N PHE A 84 -0.04 -1.27 3.56
CA PHE A 84 0.53 0.09 3.66
C PHE A 84 1.86 0.25 2.91
N ILE A 85 2.03 -0.48 1.81
CA ILE A 85 3.21 -0.37 0.95
C ILE A 85 3.02 0.79 -0.02
N GLU A 86 4.03 1.65 -0.12
CA GLU A 86 4.02 2.70 -1.13
C GLU A 86 4.30 2.09 -2.50
N ILE A 87 3.48 2.44 -3.50
CA ILE A 87 3.67 1.96 -4.88
C ILE A 87 5.05 2.38 -5.42
N GLU A 88 5.60 3.49 -4.92
CA GLU A 88 6.94 3.92 -5.29
C GLU A 88 8.03 2.94 -4.81
N ASP A 89 7.84 2.25 -3.67
CA ASP A 89 8.81 1.25 -3.20
C ASP A 89 8.82 0.02 -4.13
N ILE A 90 7.63 -0.44 -4.55
CA ILE A 90 7.48 -1.51 -5.55
C ILE A 90 8.14 -1.11 -6.87
N LYS A 91 7.95 0.15 -7.27
CA LYS A 91 8.53 0.71 -8.49
C LYS A 91 10.06 0.81 -8.41
N GLU A 92 10.64 1.20 -7.27
CA GLU A 92 12.09 1.21 -7.06
C GLU A 92 12.69 -0.19 -7.20
N ILE A 93 12.04 -1.21 -6.62
CA ILE A 93 12.46 -2.61 -6.77
C ILE A 93 12.36 -3.04 -8.24
N PHE A 94 11.24 -2.74 -8.90
CA PHE A 94 11.02 -3.07 -10.30
C PHE A 94 12.09 -2.45 -11.22
N LEU A 95 12.38 -1.16 -11.06
CA LEU A 95 13.36 -0.43 -11.88
C LEU A 95 14.79 -0.93 -11.70
N THR A 96 15.09 -1.55 -10.55
CA THR A 96 16.40 -2.16 -10.27
C THR A 96 16.45 -3.66 -10.57
N SER A 97 15.33 -4.24 -11.01
CA SER A 97 15.21 -5.65 -11.32
C SER A 97 15.52 -5.96 -12.80
N PRO A 98 15.76 -7.24 -13.15
CA PRO A 98 15.81 -7.68 -14.53
C PRO A 98 14.51 -7.48 -15.32
N TYR A 99 13.40 -7.19 -14.64
CA TYR A 99 12.08 -6.99 -15.23
C TYR A 99 11.81 -5.52 -15.60
N CYS A 100 12.76 -4.60 -15.41
CA CYS A 100 12.54 -3.16 -15.53
C CYS A 100 11.94 -2.69 -16.88
N ASP A 101 12.06 -3.49 -17.94
CA ASP A 101 11.51 -3.24 -19.27
C ASP A 101 10.15 -3.93 -19.53
N ASP A 102 9.54 -4.57 -18.53
CA ASP A 102 8.22 -5.21 -18.66
C ASP A 102 7.14 -4.16 -18.94
N LYS A 103 6.60 -4.22 -20.15
CA LYS A 103 5.65 -3.21 -20.65
C LYS A 103 4.30 -3.27 -19.93
N ILE A 104 3.86 -4.47 -19.53
CA ILE A 104 2.55 -4.67 -18.90
C ILE A 104 2.62 -4.06 -17.50
N PHE A 105 3.63 -4.43 -16.72
CA PHE A 105 3.77 -3.91 -15.36
C PHE A 105 4.05 -2.40 -15.34
N LEU A 106 4.84 -1.88 -16.30
CA LEU A 106 5.04 -0.44 -16.46
C LEU A 106 3.74 0.33 -16.75
N GLU A 107 2.82 -0.26 -17.52
CA GLU A 107 1.53 0.35 -17.81
C GLU A 107 0.67 0.42 -16.54
N ILE A 108 0.62 -0.67 -15.77
CA ILE A 108 -0.06 -0.71 -14.47
C ILE A 108 0.52 0.38 -13.55
N LEU A 109 1.85 0.47 -13.40
CA LEU A 109 2.50 1.48 -12.55
C LEU A 109 2.24 2.93 -13.00
N LYS A 110 2.07 3.20 -14.30
CA LYS A 110 1.75 4.54 -14.80
C LYS A 110 0.38 5.03 -14.34
N GLU A 111 -0.59 4.14 -14.19
CA GLU A 111 -1.92 4.50 -13.70
C GLU A 111 -1.88 5.08 -12.27
N TYR A 112 -0.87 4.71 -11.49
CA TYR A 112 -0.65 5.20 -10.14
C TYR A 112 0.05 6.57 -10.07
N LYS A 113 0.60 7.07 -11.18
CA LYS A 113 1.16 8.44 -11.25
C LYS A 113 0.10 9.53 -11.43
N CYS A 114 -1.15 9.17 -11.70
CA CYS A 114 -2.23 10.13 -11.90
C CYS A 114 -2.96 10.43 -10.58
N LYS A 115 -2.40 11.33 -9.76
CA LYS A 115 -3.14 12.20 -8.82
C LYS A 115 -2.27 13.35 -8.32
#